data_AF-A0A379K2E5-F1
#
_entry.id   AF-A0A379K2E5-F1
#
_cell.length_a   1.000
_cell.length_b   1.000
_cell.length_c   1.000
_cell.angle_alpha   90.00
_cell.angle_beta   90.00
_cell.angle_gamma   90.00
#
_symmetry.space_group_name_H-M   'P 1'
#
loop_
_entity.id
_entity.type
_entity.pdbx_description
1 polymer ?
#
loop_
_entity_poly.entity_id
_entity_poly.type
_entity_poly.pdbx_seq_one_letter_code
_entity_poly.pdbx_strand_id
1 'polypeptide(L)'
;MMTDIGQYLDFVLTLFFAFGVAFEIPIATFLVIWIGLVDVATLRKSRPYVIVGCFVVGMVLTPPDVFSQTLLAVPMWLLFEAGVLAGALVKRKRDQEHAEEEAKPEDQPPTPLP
;
A
#
# COMPACT_ATOMS: atom_id res chain seq x y z
N MET A 1 21.42 13.16 -33.89
CA MET A 1 20.61 14.16 -33.20
C MET A 1 19.33 13.49 -32.76
N MET A 2 19.31 12.95 -31.54
CA MET A 2 18.03 12.54 -30.95
C MET A 2 17.28 13.86 -30.75
N THR A 3 16.12 14.00 -31.38
CA THR A 3 15.31 15.22 -31.21
C THR A 3 14.90 15.33 -29.74
N ASP A 4 14.70 16.55 -29.25
CA ASP A 4 14.19 16.84 -27.89
C ASP A 4 12.96 15.96 -27.54
N ILE A 5 12.13 15.71 -28.56
CA ILE A 5 10.96 14.83 -28.51
C ILE A 5 11.33 13.37 -28.17
N GLY A 6 12.42 12.84 -28.71
CA GLY A 6 12.88 11.49 -28.40
C GLY A 6 13.26 11.33 -26.92
N GLN A 7 14.00 12.29 -26.37
CA GLN A 7 14.36 12.27 -24.95
C GLN A 7 13.14 12.46 -24.04
N TYR A 8 12.19 13.32 -24.43
CA TYR A 8 10.93 13.50 -23.71
C TYR A 8 10.08 12.23 -23.71
N LEU A 9 9.92 11.58 -24.86
CA LEU A 9 9.14 10.34 -24.96
C LEU A 9 9.78 9.21 -24.15
N ASP A 10 11.10 9.04 -24.19
CA ASP A 10 11.80 8.02 -23.40
C ASP A 10 11.63 8.26 -21.89
N PHE A 11 11.68 9.52 -21.44
CA PHE A 11 11.38 9.90 -20.07
C PHE A 11 9.94 9.55 -19.68
N VAL A 12 8.96 9.93 -20.50
CA VAL A 12 7.54 9.66 -20.24
C VAL A 12 7.23 8.16 -20.24
N LEU A 13 7.81 7.39 -21.16
CA LEU A 13 7.64 5.93 -21.20
C LEU A 13 8.24 5.26 -19.96
N THR A 14 9.42 5.69 -19.53
CA THR A 14 10.07 5.22 -18.30
C THR A 14 9.22 5.56 -17.07
N LEU A 15 8.65 6.76 -17.02
CA LEU A 15 7.75 7.20 -15.96
C LEU A 15 6.48 6.34 -15.91
N PHE A 16 5.85 6.07 -17.05
CA PHE A 16 4.67 5.19 -17.11
C PHE A 16 4.99 3.76 -16.69
N PHE A 17 6.13 3.22 -17.10
CA PHE A 17 6.57 1.89 -16.69
C PHE A 17 6.77 1.81 -15.18
N ALA A 18 7.47 2.78 -14.60
CA ALA A 18 7.68 2.87 -13.16
C ALA A 18 6.37 3.01 -12.37
N PHE A 19 5.44 3.83 -12.87
CA PHE A 19 4.11 3.91 -12.29
C PHE A 19 3.37 2.58 -12.38
N GLY A 20 3.38 1.92 -13.54
CA GLY A 20 2.78 0.60 -13.70
C GLY A 20 3.29 -0.40 -12.65
N VAL A 21 4.60 -0.43 -12.41
CA VAL A 21 5.21 -1.25 -11.36
C VAL A 21 4.81 -0.77 -9.95
N ALA A 22 4.74 0.52 -9.72
CA ALA A 22 4.33 1.08 -8.43
C ALA A 22 2.87 0.75 -8.07
N PHE A 23 1.98 0.53 -9.04
CA PHE A 23 0.60 0.11 -8.81
C PHE A 23 0.50 -1.29 -8.17
N GLU A 24 1.55 -2.11 -8.25
CA GLU A 24 1.61 -3.39 -7.53
C GLU A 24 1.80 -3.19 -6.01
N ILE A 25 2.37 -2.06 -5.58
CA ILE A 25 2.61 -1.76 -4.16
C ILE A 25 1.32 -1.80 -3.33
N PRO A 26 0.20 -1.15 -3.73
CA PRO A 26 -1.05 -1.22 -2.99
C PRO A 26 -1.58 -2.64 -2.84
N ILE A 27 -1.52 -3.44 -3.92
CA ILE A 27 -2.00 -4.83 -3.92
C ILE A 27 -1.13 -5.69 -3.01
N ALA A 28 0.20 -5.61 -3.14
CA ALA A 28 1.15 -6.33 -2.30
C ALA A 28 0.95 -5.97 -0.82
N THR A 29 0.80 -4.67 -0.52
CA THR A 29 0.56 -4.17 0.83
C THR A 29 -0.75 -4.72 1.41
N PHE A 30 -1.82 -4.66 0.63
CA PHE A 30 -3.12 -5.19 1.02
C PHE A 30 -3.04 -6.70 1.32
N LEU A 31 -2.43 -7.48 0.44
CA LEU A 31 -2.30 -8.93 0.59
C LEU A 31 -1.53 -9.31 1.85
N VAL A 32 -0.40 -8.64 2.12
CA VAL A 32 0.44 -8.88 3.30
C VAL A 32 -0.33 -8.59 4.61
N ILE A 33 -1.16 -7.55 4.63
CA ILE A 33 -2.05 -7.27 5.77
C ILE A 33 -3.16 -8.32 5.86
N TRP A 34 -3.75 -8.71 4.72
CA TRP A 34 -4.89 -9.63 4.68
C TRP A 34 -4.54 -11.04 5.17
N ILE A 35 -3.36 -11.54 4.80
CA ILE A 35 -2.83 -12.81 5.29
C ILE A 35 -2.31 -12.72 6.74
N GLY A 36 -2.23 -11.51 7.31
CA GLY A 36 -1.73 -11.28 8.67
C GLY A 36 -0.21 -11.36 8.84
N LEU A 37 0.56 -11.29 7.74
CA LEU A 37 2.02 -11.37 7.80
C LEU A 37 2.63 -10.10 8.42
N VAL A 38 2.01 -8.94 8.20
CA VAL A 38 2.43 -7.68 8.83
C VAL A 38 1.22 -6.89 9.32
N ASP A 39 1.35 -6.30 10.50
CA ASP A 39 0.34 -5.44 11.07
C ASP A 39 0.33 -4.02 10.45
N VAL A 40 -0.86 -3.43 10.39
CA VAL A 40 -1.07 -2.05 9.91
C VAL A 40 -0.23 -1.06 10.71
N ALA A 41 -0.08 -1.23 12.03
CA ALA A 41 0.73 -0.33 12.84
C ALA A 41 2.21 -0.35 12.45
N THR A 42 2.73 -1.51 12.06
CA THR A 42 4.12 -1.68 11.58
C THR A 42 4.32 -0.98 10.23
N LEU A 43 3.35 -1.08 9.32
CA LEU A 43 3.42 -0.36 8.04
C LEU A 43 3.33 1.15 8.25
N ARG A 44 2.50 1.61 9.19
CA ARG A 44 2.41 3.04 9.52
C ARG A 44 3.70 3.59 10.13
N LYS A 45 4.43 2.81 10.94
CA LYS A 45 5.76 3.19 11.43
C LYS A 45 6.80 3.23 10.31
N SER A 46 6.59 2.44 9.26
CA SER A 46 7.54 2.31 8.15
C SER A 46 7.39 3.38 7.05
N ARG A 47 6.49 4.36 7.22
CA ARG A 47 6.27 5.47 6.27
C ARG A 47 7.56 6.19 5.85
N PRO A 48 8.50 6.53 6.75
CA PRO A 48 9.72 7.22 6.35
C PRO A 48 10.57 6.37 5.39
N TYR A 49 10.59 5.05 5.56
CA TYR A 49 11.33 4.14 4.67
C TYR A 49 10.69 4.08 3.28
N VAL A 50 9.36 4.09 3.19
CA VAL A 50 8.64 4.14 1.90
C VAL A 50 8.89 5.46 1.20
N ILE A 51 8.88 6.58 1.92
CA ILE A 51 9.19 7.89 1.35
C ILE A 51 10.62 7.86 0.78
N VAL A 52 11.61 7.42 1.56
CA VAL A 52 12.99 7.30 1.08
C VAL A 52 13.07 6.37 -0.14
N GLY A 53 12.36 5.23 -0.14
CA GLY A 53 12.29 4.33 -1.29
C GLY A 53 11.71 4.97 -2.55
N CYS A 54 10.64 5.77 -2.43
CA CYS A 54 10.07 6.51 -3.55
C CYS A 54 11.07 7.53 -4.12
N PHE A 55 11.82 8.22 -3.25
CA PHE A 55 12.87 9.14 -3.68
C PHE A 55 14.03 8.39 -4.36
N VAL A 56 14.45 7.24 -3.85
CA VAL A 56 15.50 6.40 -4.47
C VAL A 56 15.08 5.92 -5.85
N VAL A 57 13.85 5.44 -6.00
CA VAL A 57 13.28 5.05 -7.31
C VAL A 57 13.23 6.25 -8.25
N GLY A 58 12.82 7.41 -7.75
CA GLY A 58 12.87 8.66 -8.51
C GLY A 58 14.28 9.00 -9.00
N MET A 59 15.33 8.89 -8.17
CA MET A 59 16.72 9.17 -8.60
C MET A 59 17.24 8.20 -9.67
N VAL A 60 16.70 6.98 -9.74
CA VAL A 60 17.12 5.98 -10.73
C VAL A 60 16.44 6.25 -12.09
N LEU A 61 15.19 6.70 -12.06
CA LEU A 61 14.35 6.86 -13.25
C LEU A 61 14.41 8.26 -13.85
N THR A 62 14.55 9.27 -13.01
CA THR A 62 14.77 10.65 -13.42
C THR A 62 16.22 11.01 -13.14
N PRO A 63 16.85 11.90 -13.94
CA PRO A 63 18.07 12.58 -13.51
C PRO A 63 17.88 13.22 -12.12
N PRO A 64 18.94 13.72 -11.46
CA PRO A 64 18.83 14.41 -10.17
C PRO A 64 18.14 15.79 -10.29
N ASP A 65 16.88 15.79 -10.76
CA ASP A 65 15.95 16.90 -10.79
C ASP A 65 14.94 16.73 -9.65
N VAL A 66 15.07 17.59 -8.65
CA VAL A 66 14.23 17.59 -7.45
C VAL A 66 12.75 17.76 -7.81
N PHE A 67 12.42 18.54 -8.85
CA PHE A 67 11.01 18.78 -9.19
C PHE A 67 10.36 17.52 -9.76
N SER A 68 10.94 16.94 -10.81
CA SER A 68 10.45 15.70 -11.42
C SER A 68 10.46 14.53 -10.45
N GLN A 69 11.48 14.43 -9.60
CA GLN A 69 11.59 13.39 -8.57
C GLN A 69 10.45 13.48 -7.55
N THR A 70 10.13 14.68 -7.08
CA THR A 70 9.03 14.88 -6.12
C THR A 70 7.67 14.63 -6.78
N LEU A 71 7.51 15.03 -8.05
CA LEU A 71 6.30 14.77 -8.84
C LEU A 71 6.04 13.27 -9.05
N LEU A 72 7.09 12.44 -9.06
CA LEU A 72 7.01 10.97 -9.12
C LEU A 72 6.82 10.35 -7.73
N ALA A 73 7.56 10.83 -6.72
CA ALA A 73 7.51 10.26 -5.37
C ALA A 73 6.15 10.43 -4.67
N VAL A 74 5.46 11.56 -4.89
CA VAL A 74 4.13 11.84 -4.32
C VAL A 74 3.09 10.79 -4.73
N PRO A 75 2.85 10.52 -6.03
CA PRO A 75 1.90 9.49 -6.45
C PRO A 75 2.30 8.08 -6.01
N MET A 76 3.59 7.73 -6.00
CA MET A 76 4.04 6.44 -5.44
C MET A 76 3.72 6.30 -3.95
N TRP A 77 3.93 7.37 -3.17
CA TRP A 77 3.59 7.40 -1.75
C TRP A 77 2.08 7.28 -1.53
N LEU A 78 1.26 7.95 -2.36
CA LEU A 78 -0.19 7.82 -2.33
C LEU A 78 -0.67 6.39 -2.59
N LEU A 79 -0.05 5.69 -3.54
CA LEU A 79 -0.36 4.28 -3.85
C LEU A 79 -0.08 3.37 -2.64
N PHE A 80 1.04 3.57 -1.96
CA PHE A 80 1.33 2.86 -0.72
C PHE A 80 0.27 3.14 0.36
N GLU A 81 -0.07 4.41 0.59
CA GLU A 81 -1.05 4.79 1.60
C GLU A 81 -2.44 4.20 1.28
N ALA A 82 -2.82 4.14 0.01
CA ALA A 82 -4.06 3.50 -0.43
C ALA A 82 -4.09 1.99 -0.09
N GLY A 83 -2.97 1.28 -0.31
CA GLY A 83 -2.84 -0.13 0.07
C GLY A 83 -2.96 -0.36 1.58
N VAL A 84 -2.28 0.47 2.37
CA VAL A 84 -2.37 0.42 3.84
C VAL A 84 -3.79 0.69 4.32
N LEU A 85 -4.45 1.70 3.75
CA LEU A 85 -5.82 2.06 4.11
C LEU A 85 -6.79 0.92 3.79
N ALA A 86 -6.70 0.33 2.59
CA ALA A 86 -7.52 -0.81 2.20
C ALA A 86 -7.32 -2.01 3.12
N GLY A 87 -6.06 -2.35 3.44
CA GLY A 87 -5.75 -3.45 4.36
C GLY A 87 -6.25 -3.19 5.78
N ALA A 88 -6.16 -1.95 6.25
CA ALA A 88 -6.65 -1.55 7.57
C ALA A 88 -8.17 -1.66 7.70
N LEU A 89 -8.92 -1.28 6.66
CA LEU A 89 -10.38 -1.39 6.63
C LEU A 89 -10.83 -2.86 6.70
N VAL A 90 -10.17 -3.75 5.95
CA VAL A 90 -10.51 -5.17 5.95
C VAL A 90 -10.15 -5.85 7.26
N LYS A 91 -8.98 -5.54 7.83
CA LYS A 91 -8.58 -6.09 9.13
C LYS A 91 -9.56 -5.68 10.24
N ARG A 92 -9.92 -4.39 10.29
CA ARG A 92 -10.87 -3.87 11.29
C ARG A 92 -12.23 -4.55 11.21
N LYS A 93 -12.73 -4.85 10.01
CA LYS A 93 -14.01 -5.56 9.83
C LYS A 93 -13.94 -6.99 10.39
N ARG A 94 -12.85 -7.72 10.13
CA ARG A 94 -12.65 -9.08 10.68
C ARG A 94 -12.55 -9.08 12.20
N ASP A 95 -11.84 -8.10 12.76
CA ASP A 95 -11.70 -7.96 14.22
C ASP A 95 -13.06 -7.63 14.89
N GLN A 96 -13.96 -6.91 14.20
CA GLN A 96 -15.32 -6.63 14.68
C GLN A 96 -16.24 -7.87 14.63
N GLU A 97 -16.21 -8.62 13.53
CA GLU A 97 -17.00 -9.86 13.37
C GLU A 97 -16.64 -10.90 14.44
N HIS A 98 -15.35 -11.08 14.74
CA HIS A 98 -14.90 -11.98 15.81
C HIS A 98 -15.35 -11.53 17.21
N ALA A 99 -15.34 -10.22 17.49
CA ALA A 99 -15.76 -9.69 18.78
C ALA A 99 -17.29 -9.82 19.00
N GLU A 100 -18.09 -9.76 17.94
CA GLU A 100 -19.54 -9.95 17.99
C GLU A 100 -19.94 -11.42 18.20
N GLU A 101 -19.16 -12.38 17.67
CA GLU A 101 -19.36 -13.82 17.92
C GLU A 101 -19.05 -14.21 19.37
N GLU A 102 -17.97 -13.69 19.96
CA GLU A 102 -17.60 -13.97 21.36
C GLU A 102 -18.56 -13.30 22.38
N ALA A 103 -19.24 -12.22 21.99
CA ALA A 103 -20.16 -11.49 22.85
C ALA A 103 -21.57 -12.08 22.91
N LYS A 104 -21.89 -13.13 22.13
CA LYS A 104 -23.16 -13.82 22.23
C LYS A 104 -23.12 -14.77 23.44
N PRO A 105 -23.88 -14.51 24.52
CA PRO A 105 -23.92 -15.43 25.66
C PRO A 105 -24.45 -16.77 25.17
N GLU A 106 -23.79 -17.87 25.53
CA GLU A 106 -24.35 -19.22 25.45
C GLU A 106 -25.55 -19.31 26.40
N ASP A 107 -26.67 -18.70 26.01
CA ASP A 107 -27.98 -18.83 26.65
C ASP A 107 -28.62 -20.17 26.22
N GLN A 108 -27.87 -21.26 26.34
CA GLN A 108 -28.42 -22.61 26.23
C GLN A 108 -28.94 -22.98 27.63
N PRO A 109 -30.26 -23.03 27.86
CA PRO A 109 -30.78 -23.48 29.14
C PRO A 109 -30.35 -24.94 29.34
N PRO A 110 -30.00 -25.35 30.57
CA PRO A 110 -29.65 -26.73 30.84
C PRO A 110 -30.85 -27.60 30.48
N THR A 111 -30.67 -28.45 29.46
CA THR A 111 -31.64 -29.48 29.09
C THR A 111 -31.94 -30.30 30.35
N PRO A 112 -33.19 -30.40 30.83
CA PRO A 112 -33.49 -31.31 31.92
C PRO A 112 -33.29 -32.73 31.37
N LEU A 113 -32.29 -33.44 31.89
CA LEU A 113 -32.15 -34.87 31.64
C LEU A 113 -33.37 -35.58 32.26
N PRO A 114 -33.95 -36.58 31.55
CA PRO A 114 -35.16 -37.28 32.00
C PRO A 114 -34.96 -38.08 33.29
#